data_AF-A0A538GWU6-F1
#
_entry.id   AF-A0A538GWU6-F1
#
_cell.length_a   1.000
_cell.length_b   1.000
_cell.length_c   1.000
_cell.angle_alpha   90.00
_cell.angle_beta   90.00
_cell.angle_gamma   90.00
#
_symmetry.space_group_name_H-M   'P 1'
#
loop_
_entity.id
_entity.type
_entity.pdbx_description
1 polymer ?
#
loop_
_entity_poly.entity_id
_entity_poly.type
_entity_poly.pdbx_seq_one_letter_code
_entity_poly.pdbx_strand_id
1 'polypeptide(L)'
;MDEPGKGLVDVAEQLALAAVGAVSLTAEKADALADELAERGGMRRDEARAFVRDLASRWRGDAVRVGERTGAGLQGALRQLGLVVREEYEELELRVAQLEHRLRLLEGAEARTAIRPPL
;
A
#
# COMPACT_ATOMS: atom_id res chain seq x y z
N MET A 1 -1.86 -22.52 -28.03
CA MET A 1 -2.80 -21.40 -27.86
C MET A 1 -2.75 -21.08 -26.38
N ASP A 2 -1.81 -20.22 -25.99
CA ASP A 2 -1.61 -19.84 -24.59
C ASP A 2 -2.76 -18.95 -24.13
N GLU A 3 -3.38 -19.32 -23.01
CA GLU A 3 -4.43 -18.53 -22.35
C GLU A 3 -3.76 -17.37 -21.59
N PRO A 4 -3.89 -16.11 -22.04
CA PRO A 4 -3.17 -14.97 -21.48
C PRO A 4 -3.56 -14.61 -20.03
N GLY A 5 -4.58 -15.28 -19.46
CA GLY A 5 -5.05 -15.06 -18.09
C GLY A 5 -4.34 -15.88 -17.01
N LYS A 6 -3.78 -17.05 -17.32
CA LYS A 6 -3.14 -17.91 -16.30
C LYS A 6 -1.79 -17.37 -15.81
N GLY A 7 -0.99 -16.83 -16.72
CA GLY A 7 0.34 -16.32 -16.37
C GLY A 7 0.31 -15.16 -15.37
N LEU A 8 -0.74 -14.32 -15.39
CA LEU A 8 -0.85 -13.18 -14.48
C LEU A 8 -1.23 -13.62 -13.06
N VAL A 9 -2.08 -14.64 -12.94
CA VAL A 9 -2.43 -15.27 -11.66
C VAL A 9 -1.23 -16.04 -11.08
N ASP A 10 -0.51 -16.79 -11.91
CA ASP A 10 0.68 -17.53 -11.48
C ASP A 10 1.78 -16.59 -10.96
N VAL A 11 1.99 -15.45 -11.63
CA VAL A 11 2.95 -14.42 -11.19
C VAL A 11 2.50 -13.77 -9.87
N ALA A 12 1.20 -13.50 -9.71
CA ALA A 12 0.66 -12.98 -8.46
C ALA A 12 0.80 -13.98 -7.30
N GLU A 13 0.57 -15.27 -7.54
CA GLU A 13 0.74 -16.34 -6.56
C GLU A 13 2.21 -16.51 -6.15
N GLN A 14 3.13 -16.50 -7.12
CA GLN A 14 4.57 -16.52 -6.84
C GLN A 14 5.03 -15.31 -6.02
N LEU A 15 4.53 -14.11 -6.34
CA LEU A 15 4.83 -12.89 -5.59
C LEU A 15 4.26 -12.95 -4.16
N ALA A 16 3.04 -13.46 -3.99
CA ALA A 16 2.44 -13.64 -2.68
C ALA A 16 3.23 -14.63 -1.82
N LEU A 17 3.62 -15.78 -2.37
CA LEU A 17 4.45 -16.77 -1.68
C LEU A 17 5.85 -16.22 -1.33
N ALA A 18 6.45 -15.45 -2.24
CA ALA A 18 7.72 -14.77 -1.99
C ALA A 18 7.61 -13.70 -0.90
N ALA A 19 6.51 -12.92 -0.90
CA ALA A 19 6.22 -11.95 0.14
C ALA A 19 6.02 -12.62 1.51
N VAL A 20 5.31 -13.77 1.55
CA VAL A 20 5.20 -14.57 2.78
C VAL A 20 6.58 -15.04 3.24
N GLY A 21 7.47 -15.47 2.34
CA GLY A 21 8.85 -15.84 2.68
C GLY A 21 9.67 -14.67 3.25
N ALA A 22 9.53 -13.47 2.68
CA ALA A 22 10.19 -12.26 3.14
C ALA A 22 9.66 -11.77 4.50
N VAL A 23 8.36 -11.94 4.76
CA VAL A 23 7.72 -11.60 6.05
C VAL A 23 7.96 -12.68 7.11
N SER A 24 8.15 -13.95 6.72
CA SER A 24 8.43 -15.10 7.60
C SER A 24 9.89 -15.19 8.08
N LEU A 25 10.72 -14.20 7.76
CA LEU A 25 12.05 -14.05 8.34
C LEU A 25 11.92 -13.69 9.83
N THR A 26 11.74 -14.72 10.66
CA THR A 26 11.70 -14.61 12.13
C THR A 26 13.12 -14.46 12.69
N ALA A 27 13.22 -14.03 13.94
CA ALA A 27 14.50 -13.92 14.64
C ALA A 27 15.28 -15.26 14.62
N GLU A 28 14.59 -16.39 14.71
CA GLU A 28 15.19 -17.74 14.64
C GLU A 28 15.77 -18.06 13.26
N LYS A 29 15.11 -17.66 12.18
CA LYS A 29 15.62 -17.85 10.81
C LYS A 29 16.80 -16.93 10.52
N ALA A 30 16.78 -15.71 11.05
CA ALA A 30 17.92 -14.79 10.97
C ALA A 30 19.13 -15.31 11.75
N ASP A 31 18.92 -15.90 12.93
CA ASP A 31 19.97 -16.52 13.73
C ASP A 31 20.55 -17.77 13.05
N ALA A 32 19.72 -18.60 12.42
CA ALA A 32 20.19 -19.75 11.63
C ALA A 32 21.06 -19.32 10.44
N LEU A 33 20.68 -18.25 9.74
CA LEU A 33 21.49 -17.67 8.66
C LEU A 33 22.83 -17.12 9.16
N ALA A 34 22.84 -16.48 10.33
CA ALA A 34 24.06 -15.98 10.93
C ALA A 34 25.01 -17.13 11.32
N ASP A 35 24.49 -18.23 11.86
CA ASP A 35 25.27 -19.41 12.20
C ASP A 35 25.85 -20.08 10.93
N GLU A 36 25.07 -20.19 9.86
CA GLU A 36 25.52 -20.75 8.58
C GLU A 36 26.58 -19.88 7.89
N LEU A 37 26.47 -18.55 8.00
CA LEU A 37 27.47 -17.59 7.53
C LEU A 37 28.77 -17.65 8.34
N ALA A 38 28.67 -17.83 9.66
CA ALA A 38 29.84 -17.99 10.52
C ALA A 38 30.61 -19.28 10.17
N GLU A 39 29.90 -20.39 9.99
CA GLU A 39 30.48 -21.68 9.63
C GLU A 39 31.12 -21.68 8.23
N ARG A 40 30.46 -21.10 7.23
CA ARG A 40 30.97 -21.09 5.84
C ARG A 40 31.99 -19.97 5.57
N GLY A 41 31.87 -18.84 6.25
CA GLY A 41 32.68 -17.65 6.01
C GLY A 41 33.93 -17.54 6.89
N GLY A 42 34.09 -18.43 7.87
CA GLY A 42 35.18 -18.33 8.86
C GLY A 42 35.06 -17.11 9.78
N MET A 43 33.89 -16.48 9.82
CA MET A 43 33.60 -15.31 10.64
C MET A 43 33.18 -15.74 12.05
N ARG A 44 33.44 -14.89 13.05
CA ARG A 44 32.91 -15.13 14.39
C ARG A 44 31.39 -15.01 14.39
N ARG A 45 30.68 -15.86 15.14
CA ARG A 45 29.21 -15.85 15.24
C ARG A 45 28.64 -14.47 15.57
N ASP A 46 29.29 -13.73 16.46
CA ASP A 46 28.86 -12.37 16.83
C ASP A 46 28.94 -11.39 15.66
N GLU A 47 29.96 -11.55 14.81
CA GLU A 47 30.20 -10.72 13.64
C GLU A 47 29.18 -11.02 12.52
N ALA A 48 28.87 -12.31 12.31
CA ALA A 48 27.82 -12.74 11.40
C ALA A 48 26.42 -12.28 11.86
N ARG A 49 26.12 -12.38 13.17
CA ARG A 49 24.87 -11.86 13.75
C ARG A 49 24.75 -10.35 13.58
N ALA A 50 25.83 -9.60 13.79
CA ALA A 50 25.84 -8.15 13.59
C ALA A 50 25.58 -7.80 12.12
N PHE A 51 26.22 -8.52 11.18
CA PHE A 51 26.04 -8.33 9.76
C PHE A 51 24.61 -8.58 9.30
N VAL A 52 24.01 -9.73 9.66
CA VAL A 52 22.62 -10.08 9.32
C VAL A 52 21.65 -9.04 9.89
N ARG A 53 21.91 -8.56 11.11
CA ARG A 53 21.07 -7.56 11.78
C ARG A 53 21.15 -6.19 11.08
N ASP A 54 22.34 -5.77 10.66
CA ASP A 54 22.54 -4.52 9.92
C ASP A 54 21.87 -4.60 8.54
N LEU A 55 22.02 -5.72 7.84
CA LEU A 55 21.36 -5.98 6.56
C LEU A 55 19.84 -5.89 6.71
N ALA A 56 19.27 -6.57 7.70
CA ALA A 56 17.83 -6.57 7.97
C ALA A 56 17.31 -5.18 8.37
N SER A 57 18.10 -4.40 9.11
CA SER A 57 17.76 -3.02 9.47
C SER A 57 17.68 -2.11 8.24
N ARG A 58 18.70 -2.16 7.38
CA ARG A 58 18.74 -1.42 6.12
C ARG A 58 17.59 -1.81 5.21
N TRP A 59 17.33 -3.11 5.08
CA TRP A 59 16.25 -3.61 4.24
C TRP A 59 14.87 -3.15 4.70
N ARG A 60 14.60 -3.12 6.02
CA ARG A 60 13.36 -2.51 6.55
C ARG A 60 13.27 -1.03 6.22
N GLY A 61 14.36 -0.27 6.38
CA GLY A 61 14.38 1.16 6.04
C GLY A 61 14.19 1.45 4.54
N ASP A 62 14.69 0.57 3.67
CA ASP A 62 14.51 0.66 2.23
C ASP A 62 13.11 0.23 1.79
N ALA A 63 12.57 -0.85 2.37
CA ALA A 63 11.22 -1.34 2.09
C ALA A 63 10.15 -0.29 2.42
N VAL A 64 10.30 0.44 3.53
CA VAL A 64 9.38 1.55 3.89
C VAL A 64 9.41 2.65 2.83
N ARG A 65 10.61 3.12 2.43
CA ARG A 65 10.77 4.18 1.42
C ARG A 65 10.30 3.76 0.03
N VAL A 66 10.51 2.49 -0.34
CA VAL A 66 10.03 1.92 -1.60
C VAL A 66 8.51 1.77 -1.57
N GLY A 67 7.93 1.34 -0.44
CA GLY A 67 6.48 1.23 -0.26
C GLY A 67 5.77 2.56 -0.50
N GLU A 68 6.26 3.65 0.08
CA GLU A 68 5.72 5.00 -0.12
C GLU A 68 5.75 5.44 -1.59
N ARG A 69 6.88 5.20 -2.30
CA ARG A 69 7.00 5.55 -3.72
C ARG A 69 6.14 4.68 -4.62
N THR A 70 6.03 3.40 -4.30
CA THR A 70 5.23 2.43 -5.07
C THR A 70 3.74 2.75 -4.96
N GLY A 71 3.25 3.18 -3.80
CA GLY A 71 1.85 3.56 -3.61
C GLY A 71 1.39 4.67 -4.56
N ALA A 72 2.18 5.72 -4.71
CA ALA A 72 1.88 6.83 -5.63
C ALA A 72 1.93 6.40 -7.10
N GLY A 73 2.91 5.56 -7.48
CA GLY A 73 3.01 5.02 -8.84
C GLY A 73 1.86 4.09 -9.20
N LEU A 74 1.44 3.23 -8.25
CA LEU A 74 0.35 2.28 -8.43
C LEU A 74 -1.00 2.99 -8.59
N GLN A 75 -1.28 4.01 -7.77
CA GLN A 75 -2.46 4.86 -7.97
C GLN A 75 -2.46 5.53 -9.34
N GLY A 76 -1.32 6.04 -9.80
CA GLY A 76 -1.17 6.62 -11.13
C GLY A 76 -1.47 5.62 -12.26
N ALA A 77 -1.03 4.37 -12.12
CA ALA A 77 -1.31 3.31 -13.09
C ALA A 77 -2.80 2.89 -13.08
N LEU A 78 -3.41 2.76 -11.90
CA LEU A 78 -4.83 2.43 -11.78
C LEU A 78 -5.71 3.48 -12.47
N ARG A 79 -5.41 4.78 -12.31
CA ARG A 79 -6.13 5.85 -13.00
C ARG A 79 -5.96 5.79 -14.52
N GLN A 80 -4.77 5.45 -15.02
CA GLN A 80 -4.55 5.26 -16.46
C GLN A 80 -5.38 4.10 -17.04
N LEU A 81 -5.69 3.10 -16.21
CA LEU A 81 -6.59 1.99 -16.55
C LEU A 81 -8.08 2.33 -16.30
N GLY A 82 -8.40 3.55 -15.87
CA GLY A 82 -9.76 3.98 -15.54
C GLY A 82 -10.30 3.42 -14.21
N LEU A 83 -9.42 2.88 -13.35
CA LEU A 83 -9.78 2.34 -12.05
C LEU A 83 -9.56 3.39 -10.94
N VAL A 84 -10.51 3.47 -10.02
CA VAL A 84 -10.47 4.33 -8.82
C VAL A 84 -10.31 3.46 -7.59
N VAL A 85 -9.48 3.87 -6.62
CA VAL A 85 -9.37 3.15 -5.35
C VAL A 85 -10.55 3.47 -4.42
N ARG A 86 -10.83 2.58 -3.48
CA ARG A 86 -11.98 2.71 -2.56
C ARG A 86 -11.95 4.04 -1.81
N GLU A 87 -10.78 4.41 -1.31
CA GLU A 87 -10.60 5.62 -0.51
C GLU A 87 -10.93 6.88 -1.31
N GLU A 88 -10.51 6.94 -2.59
CA GLU A 88 -10.83 8.04 -3.51
C GLU A 88 -12.33 8.10 -3.81
N TYR A 89 -12.98 6.94 -3.94
CA TYR A 89 -14.44 6.86 -4.14
C TYR A 89 -15.20 7.37 -2.91
N GLU A 90 -14.80 6.96 -1.71
CA GLU A 90 -15.43 7.40 -0.45
C GLU A 90 -15.25 8.90 -0.22
N GLU A 91 -14.07 9.45 -0.54
CA GLU A 91 -13.84 10.89 -0.49
C GLU A 91 -14.76 11.64 -1.45
N LEU A 92 -14.95 11.11 -2.68
CA LEU A 92 -15.86 11.70 -3.65
C LEU A 92 -17.31 11.63 -3.18
N GLU A 93 -17.74 10.50 -2.61
CA GLU A 93 -19.08 10.32 -2.04
C GLU A 93 -19.37 11.34 -0.93
N LEU A 94 -18.42 11.56 -0.02
CA LEU A 94 -18.55 12.58 1.02
C LEU A 94 -18.68 13.99 0.44
N ARG A 95 -17.85 14.32 -0.56
CA ARG A 95 -17.90 15.64 -1.23
C ARG A 95 -19.24 15.86 -1.92
N VAL A 96 -19.79 14.83 -2.57
CA VAL A 96 -21.12 14.89 -3.19
C VAL A 96 -22.19 15.13 -2.12
N ALA A 97 -22.19 14.37 -1.02
CA ALA A 97 -23.15 14.54 0.07
C ALA A 97 -23.13 15.97 0.65
N GLN A 98 -21.94 16.56 0.80
CA GLN A 98 -21.78 17.96 1.25
C GLN A 98 -22.36 18.96 0.24
N LEU A 99 -22.12 18.75 -1.06
CA LEU A 99 -22.67 19.60 -2.12
C LEU A 99 -24.20 19.55 -2.13
N GLU A 100 -24.78 18.35 -2.05
CA GLU A 100 -26.22 18.17 -1.99
C GLU A 100 -26.84 18.84 -0.75
N HIS A 101 -26.18 18.72 0.41
CA HIS A 101 -26.65 19.39 1.62
C HIS A 101 -26.65 20.91 1.45
N ARG A 102 -25.58 21.49 0.89
CA ARG A 102 -25.50 22.93 0.62
C ARG A 102 -26.56 23.38 -0.39
N LEU A 103 -26.79 22.59 -1.43
CA LEU A 103 -27.81 22.88 -2.43
C LEU A 103 -29.20 22.95 -1.78
N ARG A 104 -29.56 21.97 -0.94
CA ARG A 104 -30.82 21.98 -0.18
C ARG A 104 -30.98 23.23 0.70
N LEU A 105 -29.90 23.68 1.33
CA LEU A 105 -29.94 24.90 2.15
C LEU A 105 -30.19 26.16 1.31
N LEU A 106 -29.59 26.25 0.12
CA LEU A 106 -29.78 27.36 -0.81
C LEU A 106 -31.21 27.39 -1.36
N GLU A 107 -31.70 26.26 -1.87
CA GLU A 107 -33.07 26.12 -2.36
C GLU A 107 -34.09 26.45 -1.26
N GLY A 108 -33.84 25.98 -0.04
CA GLY A 108 -34.68 26.32 1.12
C GLY A 108 -34.62 27.79 1.52
N ALA A 109 -33.48 28.48 1.34
CA ALA A 109 -33.34 29.91 1.61
C ALA A 109 -34.07 30.76 0.56
N GLU A 110 -34.00 30.35 -0.70
CA GLU A 110 -34.72 30.99 -1.80
C GLU A 110 -36.25 30.87 -1.60
N ALA A 111 -36.74 29.68 -1.24
CA ALA A 111 -38.14 29.47 -0.90
C ALA A 111 -38.62 30.32 0.29
N ARG A 112 -37.81 30.46 1.34
CA ARG A 112 -38.14 31.34 2.48
C ARG A 112 -38.17 32.82 2.11
N THR A 113 -37.32 33.25 1.18
CA THR A 113 -37.27 34.63 0.69
C THR A 113 -38.47 34.93 -0.21
N ALA A 114 -38.89 33.99 -1.05
CA ALA A 114 -40.09 34.14 -1.87
C ALA A 114 -41.38 34.28 -1.05
N ILE A 115 -41.46 33.64 0.13
CA ILE A 115 -42.63 33.71 1.02
C ILE A 115 -42.71 35.03 1.80
N ARG A 116 -41.59 35.75 1.98
CA ARG A 116 -41.56 37.03 2.69
C ARG A 116 -41.14 38.16 1.75
N PRO A 117 -42.09 38.97 1.22
CA PRO A 117 -41.73 40.02 0.27
C PRO A 117 -40.80 41.04 0.95
N PRO A 118 -39.87 41.66 0.20
CA PRO A 118 -39.09 42.77 0.72
C PRO A 118 -40.03 43.95 1.04
N LEU A 119 -39.79 44.58 2.19
CA LEU A 119 -40.49 45.78 2.67
C LEU A 119 -40.27 46.98 1.73
#